data_AF-A0A963U1H3-F1
#
_entry.id   AF-A0A963U1H3-F1
#
_cell.length_a   1.000
_cell.length_b   1.000
_cell.length_c   1.000
_cell.angle_alpha   90.00
_cell.angle_beta   90.00
_cell.angle_gamma   90.00
#
_symmetry.space_group_name_H-M   'P 1'
#
loop_
_entity.id
_entity.type
_entity.pdbx_description
1 polymer ?
#
loop_
_entity_poly.entity_id
_entity_poly.type
_entity_poly.pdbx_seq_one_letter_code
_entity_poly.pdbx_strand_id
1 'polypeptide(L)'
;RQLNDLVVSTPERAILEMLNELPANESFHNVDAIFESLANLRPRLLEALLKECRSVKAKRLFFVFADSQDHAWRQYLNPDDFDLGSGPRALVDGGRLHPRYDITVPPELIDGKERDESDDGP
;
A
#
# COMPACT_ATOMS: atom_id res chain seq x y z
N ARG A 1 -5.76 14.34 -30.70
CA ARG A 1 -7.13 14.41 -30.13
C ARG A 1 -6.93 14.59 -28.63
N GLN A 2 -6.95 15.84 -28.16
CA GLN A 2 -6.58 16.20 -26.80
C GLN A 2 -7.84 16.10 -25.92
N LEU A 3 -7.91 15.07 -25.08
CA LEU A 3 -8.90 14.99 -23.99
C LEU A 3 -8.36 15.81 -22.81
N ASN A 4 -8.37 17.14 -22.93
CA ASN A 4 -7.95 18.05 -21.86
C ASN A 4 -9.19 18.63 -21.17
N ASP A 5 -9.76 17.88 -20.23
CA ASP A 5 -10.27 18.42 -18.95
C ASP A 5 -10.94 17.33 -18.08
N LEU A 6 -10.36 16.13 -18.03
CA LEU A 6 -10.71 15.18 -16.97
C LEU A 6 -9.74 15.38 -15.80
N VAL A 7 -10.25 15.91 -14.69
CA VAL A 7 -9.48 16.00 -13.45
C VAL A 7 -9.42 14.61 -12.83
N VAL A 8 -8.23 14.02 -12.84
CA VAL A 8 -7.96 12.70 -12.24
C VAL A 8 -6.84 12.80 -11.21
N SER A 9 -6.89 11.93 -10.20
CA SER A 9 -5.80 11.80 -9.23
C SER A 9 -4.50 11.37 -9.93
N THR A 10 -3.36 11.88 -9.46
CA THR A 10 -2.08 11.29 -9.84
C THR A 10 -1.98 9.89 -9.24
N PRO A 11 -1.18 8.97 -9.81
CA PRO A 11 -1.01 7.62 -9.26
C PRO A 11 -0.60 7.62 -7.78
N GLU A 12 0.24 8.58 -7.35
CA GLU A 12 0.65 8.73 -5.95
C GLU A 12 -0.52 9.04 -5.00
N ARG A 13 -1.47 9.85 -5.46
CA ARG A 13 -2.65 10.19 -4.67
C ARG A 13 -3.70 9.08 -4.75
N ALA A 14 -3.90 8.53 -5.94
CA ALA A 14 -4.88 7.48 -6.20
C ALA A 14 -4.62 6.23 -5.34
N ILE A 15 -3.36 5.82 -5.17
CA ILE A 15 -3.05 4.67 -4.31
C ILE A 15 -3.37 4.92 -2.85
N LEU A 16 -3.14 6.14 -2.32
CA LEU A 16 -3.50 6.48 -0.95
C LEU A 16 -5.02 6.51 -0.75
N GLU A 17 -5.77 6.98 -1.76
CA GLU A 17 -7.23 6.95 -1.78
C GLU A 17 -7.75 5.51 -1.78
N MET A 18 -7.21 4.65 -2.65
CA MET A 18 -7.57 3.24 -2.74
C MET A 18 -7.27 2.46 -1.46
N LEU A 19 -6.10 2.68 -0.83
CA LEU A 19 -5.76 2.09 0.46
C LEU A 19 -6.73 2.49 1.58
N ASN A 20 -7.33 3.67 1.47
CA ASN A 20 -8.33 4.12 2.43
C ASN A 20 -9.68 3.40 2.28
N GLU A 21 -9.94 2.78 1.13
CA GLU A 21 -11.15 2.00 0.87
C GLU A 21 -11.10 0.57 1.43
N LEU A 22 -9.90 0.08 1.78
CA LEU A 22 -9.73 -1.25 2.39
C LEU A 22 -10.32 -1.33 3.81
N PRO A 23 -10.92 -2.49 4.19
CA PRO A 23 -11.33 -3.61 3.33
C PRO A 23 -12.78 -3.47 2.81
N ALA A 24 -13.43 -2.34 3.08
CA ALA A 24 -14.87 -2.19 2.92
C ALA A 24 -15.32 -2.14 1.45
N ASN A 25 -14.57 -1.41 0.61
CA ASN A 25 -14.93 -1.17 -0.78
C ASN A 25 -13.86 -1.64 -1.78
N GLU A 26 -12.83 -2.31 -1.28
CA GLU A 26 -11.71 -2.79 -2.09
C GLU A 26 -11.10 -4.05 -1.47
N SER A 27 -10.39 -4.86 -2.28
CA SER A 27 -9.72 -6.07 -1.81
C SER A 27 -8.20 -5.91 -1.71
N PHE A 28 -7.58 -6.58 -0.73
CA PHE A 28 -6.11 -6.58 -0.58
C PHE A 28 -5.40 -7.12 -1.83
N HIS A 29 -5.97 -8.14 -2.47
CA HIS A 29 -5.46 -8.71 -3.72
C HIS A 29 -5.40 -7.66 -4.85
N ASN A 30 -6.47 -6.89 -5.05
CA ASN A 30 -6.50 -5.87 -6.09
C ASN A 30 -5.51 -4.74 -5.81
N VAL A 31 -5.42 -4.33 -4.53
CA VAL A 31 -4.43 -3.33 -4.11
C VAL A 31 -3.02 -3.83 -4.37
N ASP A 32 -2.71 -5.08 -4.04
CA ASP A 32 -1.38 -5.66 -4.30
C ASP A 32 -1.03 -5.64 -5.79
N ALA A 33 -1.96 -6.11 -6.64
CA ALA A 33 -1.78 -6.13 -8.09
C ALA A 33 -1.59 -4.72 -8.68
N ILE A 34 -2.32 -3.73 -8.17
CA ILE A 34 -2.13 -2.33 -8.57
C ILE A 34 -0.77 -1.83 -8.08
N PHE A 35 -0.40 -2.11 -6.82
CA PHE A 35 0.87 -1.68 -6.23
C PHE A 35 2.09 -2.23 -6.98
N GLU A 36 2.01 -3.47 -7.49
CA GLU A 36 3.04 -4.09 -8.32
C GLU A 36 3.33 -3.25 -9.59
N SER A 37 2.33 -2.60 -10.17
CA SER A 37 2.49 -1.74 -11.35
C SER A 37 3.07 -0.34 -11.07
N LEU A 38 3.21 0.05 -9.79
CA LEU A 38 3.59 1.40 -9.37
C LEU A 38 5.11 1.64 -9.33
N ALA A 39 5.90 0.99 -10.19
CA ALA A 39 7.37 1.11 -10.18
C ALA A 39 7.91 2.53 -10.46
N ASN A 40 7.10 3.42 -11.03
CA ASN A 40 7.51 4.75 -11.50
C ASN A 40 6.94 5.92 -10.68
N LEU A 41 6.49 5.69 -9.44
CA LEU A 41 6.01 6.78 -8.58
C LEU A 41 7.11 7.77 -8.25
N ARG A 42 6.75 9.05 -8.11
CA ARG A 42 7.69 10.12 -7.78
C ARG A 42 7.88 10.20 -6.26
N PRO A 43 9.08 9.92 -5.70
CA PRO A 43 9.28 9.87 -4.26
C PRO A 43 8.93 11.18 -3.56
N ARG A 44 9.35 12.32 -4.12
CA ARG A 44 9.07 13.65 -3.54
C ARG A 44 7.57 13.96 -3.44
N LEU A 45 6.78 13.52 -4.42
CA LEU A 45 5.33 13.75 -4.38
C LEU A 45 4.65 12.77 -3.42
N LEU A 46 5.07 11.50 -3.40
CA LEU A 46 4.62 10.54 -2.41
C LEU A 46 4.87 11.03 -0.98
N GLU A 47 6.08 11.50 -0.70
CA GLU A 47 6.45 12.04 0.61
C GLU A 47 5.55 13.21 1.02
N ALA A 48 5.33 14.16 0.12
CA ALA A 48 4.44 15.30 0.38
C ALA A 48 2.98 14.85 0.63
N LEU A 49 2.46 13.92 -0.16
CA LEU A 49 1.10 13.41 0.00
C LEU A 49 0.94 12.57 1.27
N LEU A 50 1.95 11.76 1.64
CA LEU A 50 1.95 11.00 2.88
C LEU A 50 1.99 11.91 4.11
N LYS A 51 2.75 13.03 4.06
CA LYS A 51 2.77 14.05 5.13
C LYS A 51 1.40 14.72 5.31
N GLU A 52 0.70 15.00 4.22
CA GLU A 52 -0.65 15.59 4.26
C GLU A 52 -1.76 14.54 4.52
N CYS A 53 -1.46 13.24 4.37
CA CYS A 53 -2.44 12.18 4.55
C CYS A 53 -2.83 12.03 6.03
N ARG A 54 -4.10 12.33 6.33
CA ARG A 54 -4.67 12.23 7.69
C ARG A 54 -5.07 10.82 8.09
N SER A 55 -5.19 9.90 7.14
CA SER A 55 -5.57 8.52 7.41
C SER A 55 -4.35 7.71 7.86
N VAL A 56 -4.24 7.48 9.17
CA VAL A 56 -3.23 6.57 9.74
C VAL A 56 -3.34 5.17 9.12
N LYS A 57 -4.56 4.71 8.85
CA LYS A 57 -4.82 3.43 8.16
C LYS A 57 -4.13 3.40 6.79
N ALA A 58 -4.39 4.41 5.95
CA ALA A 58 -3.84 4.47 4.60
C ALA A 58 -2.31 4.55 4.61
N LYS A 59 -1.73 5.35 5.52
CA LYS A 59 -0.27 5.45 5.69
C LYS A 59 0.38 4.12 6.10
N ARG A 60 -0.18 3.42 7.09
CA ARG A 60 0.34 2.11 7.51
C ARG A 60 0.22 1.08 6.40
N LEU A 61 -0.93 0.99 5.73
CA LEU A 61 -1.13 0.07 4.60
C LEU A 61 -0.19 0.41 3.44
N PHE A 62 0.04 1.69 3.14
CA PHE A 62 0.99 2.10 2.12
C PHE A 62 2.36 1.47 2.36
N PHE A 63 2.87 1.56 3.60
CA PHE A 63 4.17 0.99 3.91
C PHE A 63 4.19 -0.54 3.98
N VAL A 64 3.09 -1.21 4.36
CA VAL A 64 2.96 -2.67 4.24
C VAL A 64 3.18 -3.10 2.78
N PHE A 65 2.41 -2.53 1.85
CA PHE A 65 2.53 -2.89 0.44
C PHE A 65 3.85 -2.42 -0.18
N ALA A 66 4.33 -1.23 0.18
CA ALA A 66 5.57 -0.70 -0.37
C ALA A 66 6.81 -1.48 0.08
N ASP A 67 6.83 -2.02 1.30
CA ASP A 67 7.88 -2.93 1.77
C ASP A 67 7.80 -4.29 1.07
N SER A 68 6.59 -4.80 0.83
CA SER A 68 6.39 -6.09 0.15
C SER A 68 6.80 -6.07 -1.32
N GLN A 69 6.64 -4.94 -2.01
CA GLN A 69 6.91 -4.83 -3.45
C GLN A 69 8.33 -4.32 -3.78
N ASP A 70 9.03 -3.74 -2.79
CA ASP A 70 10.43 -3.31 -2.86
C ASP A 70 10.80 -2.48 -4.12
N HIS A 71 9.91 -1.58 -4.53
CA HIS A 71 10.16 -0.71 -5.68
C HIS A 71 11.37 0.19 -5.45
N ALA A 72 12.10 0.55 -6.50
CA ALA A 72 13.28 1.41 -6.39
C ALA A 72 13.01 2.76 -5.70
N TRP A 73 11.80 3.31 -5.79
CA TRP A 73 11.44 4.56 -5.11
C TRP A 73 11.23 4.39 -3.60
N ARG A 74 11.04 3.17 -3.09
CA ARG A 74 10.77 2.88 -1.66
C ARG A 74 11.92 3.34 -0.76
N GLN A 75 13.16 3.21 -1.22
CA GLN A 75 14.36 3.59 -0.45
C GLN A 75 14.42 5.08 -0.07
N TYR A 76 13.67 5.94 -0.75
CA TYR A 76 13.64 7.38 -0.50
C TYR A 76 12.61 7.81 0.56
N LEU A 77 11.83 6.87 1.12
CA LEU A 77 10.84 7.15 2.15
C LEU A 77 11.25 6.47 3.45
N ASN A 78 11.48 7.23 4.52
CA ASN A 78 11.67 6.64 5.85
C ASN A 78 10.32 6.63 6.60
N PRO A 79 9.78 5.47 7.01
CA PRO A 79 8.53 5.43 7.77
C PRO A 79 8.52 6.31 9.03
N ASP A 80 9.68 6.52 9.66
CA ASP A 80 9.81 7.34 10.87
C ASP A 80 9.59 8.83 10.62
N ASP A 81 9.60 9.28 9.36
CA ASP A 81 9.33 10.68 8.98
C ASP A 81 7.82 11.01 8.96
N PHE A 82 6.96 10.03 9.21
CA PHE A 82 5.51 10.15 9.12
C PHE A 82 4.83 9.76 10.43
N ASP A 83 3.76 10.48 10.78
CA ASP A 83 2.89 10.06 11.88
C ASP A 83 2.11 8.80 11.49
N LEU A 84 2.59 7.64 11.90
CA LEU A 84 1.90 6.36 11.73
C LEU A 84 0.95 6.05 12.89
N GLY A 85 0.71 6.98 13.81
CA GLY A 85 -0.09 6.76 15.02
C GLY A 85 0.49 5.69 15.94
N SER A 86 -0.22 5.42 17.05
CA SER A 86 0.23 4.50 18.09
C SER A 86 -0.69 3.30 18.24
N GLY A 87 -0.10 2.15 18.56
CA GLY A 87 -0.81 0.94 18.97
C GLY A 87 -1.44 0.12 17.83
N PRO A 88 -1.91 -1.10 18.12
CA PRO A 88 -2.47 -2.01 17.12
C PRO A 88 -3.78 -1.52 16.51
N ARG A 89 -3.95 -1.73 15.21
CA ARG A 89 -5.20 -1.50 14.48
C ARG A 89 -5.71 -2.79 13.87
N ALA A 90 -6.80 -3.32 14.43
CA ALA A 90 -7.55 -4.41 13.80
C ALA A 90 -8.25 -3.88 12.54
N LEU A 91 -8.04 -4.57 11.41
CA LEU A 91 -8.56 -4.16 10.10
C LEU A 91 -9.40 -5.26 9.45
N VAL A 92 -9.00 -6.52 9.58
CA VAL A 92 -9.64 -7.68 8.97
C VAL A 92 -9.65 -8.86 9.95
N ASP A 93 -10.77 -9.58 10.01
CA ASP A 93 -10.90 -10.78 10.83
C ASP A 93 -10.02 -11.91 10.30
N GLY A 94 -9.37 -12.65 11.20
CA GLY A 94 -8.43 -13.71 10.83
C GLY A 94 -7.09 -13.22 10.26
N GLY A 95 -6.88 -11.91 10.16
CA GLY A 95 -5.59 -11.34 9.79
C GLY A 95 -4.56 -11.44 10.91
N ARG A 96 -3.30 -11.15 10.56
CA ARG A 96 -2.17 -11.08 11.50
C ARG A 96 -1.68 -9.65 11.63
N LEU A 97 -1.22 -9.28 12.83
CA LEU A 97 -0.66 -7.95 13.08
C LEU A 97 0.69 -7.82 12.35
N HIS A 98 0.81 -6.84 11.45
CA HIS A 98 2.07 -6.57 10.77
C HIS A 98 3.11 -6.06 11.78
N PRO A 99 4.27 -6.72 11.93
CA PRO A 99 5.19 -6.49 13.06
C PRO A 99 5.83 -5.11 13.06
N ARG A 100 5.91 -4.45 11.91
CA ARG A 100 6.50 -3.10 11.77
C ARG A 100 5.49 -1.96 11.82
N TYR A 101 4.23 -2.23 11.45
CA TYR A 101 3.26 -1.17 11.17
C TYR A 101 2.01 -1.26 12.03
N ASP A 102 1.95 -2.20 12.99
CA ASP A 102 0.87 -2.35 13.96
C ASP A 102 -0.53 -2.32 13.34
N ILE A 103 -0.68 -2.93 12.17
CA ILE A 103 -1.96 -3.03 11.46
C ILE A 103 -2.22 -4.48 11.09
N THR A 104 -3.41 -4.97 11.39
CA THR A 104 -3.81 -6.32 11.01
C THR A 104 -4.00 -6.37 9.50
N VAL A 105 -3.38 -7.35 8.85
CA VAL A 105 -3.45 -7.58 7.40
C VAL A 105 -3.59 -9.07 7.13
N PRO A 106 -4.00 -9.48 5.93
CA PRO A 106 -3.92 -10.88 5.52
C PRO A 106 -2.50 -11.44 5.74
N PRO A 107 -2.35 -12.67 6.27
CA PRO A 107 -1.05 -13.29 6.55
C PRO A 107 -0.04 -13.25 5.41
N GLU A 108 -0.52 -13.35 4.17
CA GLU A 108 0.31 -13.35 2.95
C GLU A 108 1.13 -12.06 2.78
N LEU A 109 0.66 -10.94 3.35
CA LEU A 109 1.37 -9.65 3.34
C LEU A 109 2.46 -9.55 4.42
N ILE A 110 2.62 -10.58 5.27
CA ILE A 110 3.66 -10.66 6.30
C ILE A 110 4.69 -11.73 5.94
N ASP A 111 4.21 -12.90 5.51
CA ASP A 111 5.06 -14.06 5.25
C ASP A 111 5.80 -13.98 3.90
N GLY A 112 5.51 -12.93 3.11
CA GLY A 112 5.96 -12.77 1.73
C GLY A 112 5.13 -13.64 0.79
N LYS A 113 5.14 -13.33 -0.51
CA LYS A 113 4.53 -14.20 -1.52
C LYS A 113 5.26 -15.56 -1.48
N GLU A 114 4.71 -16.55 -0.77
CA GLU A 114 4.88 -17.94 -1.19
C GLU A 114 4.37 -17.95 -2.63
N ARG A 115 5.29 -17.95 -3.60
CA ARG A 115 4.94 -18.21 -4.99
C ARG A 115 4.34 -19.60 -4.97
N ASP A 116 3.01 -19.65 -5.02
CA ASP A 116 2.28 -20.87 -5.31
C ASP A 116 2.66 -21.26 -6.75
N GLU A 117 3.83 -21.90 -6.89
CA GLU A 117 4.20 -22.72 -8.04
C GLU A 117 3.28 -23.94 -8.04
N SER A 118 1.99 -23.70 -8.27
CA SER A 118 1.04 -24.74 -8.60
C SER A 118 1.32 -25.19 -10.04
N ASP A 119 2.24 -26.15 -10.14
CA ASP A 119 2.08 -27.39 -10.91
C ASP A 119 1.64 -27.25 -12.38
N ASP A 120 2.54 -26.78 -13.25
CA ASP A 120 2.55 -27.22 -14.65
C ASP A 120 3.34 -28.54 -14.71
N GLY A 121 2.69 -29.62 -14.27
CA GLY A 121 3.10 -30.99 -14.52
C GLY A 121 2.98 -31.35 -16.03
N PRO A 122 3.74 -32.36 -16.49
CA PRO A 122 4.31 -32.44 -17.84
C PRO A 122 3.34 -32.57 -19.02
#